data_AF-A0A8T4ZG90-F1
#
_entry.id   AF-A0A8T4ZG90-F1
#
_cell.length_a   1.000
_cell.length_b   1.000
_cell.length_c   1.000
_cell.angle_alpha   90.00
_cell.angle_beta   90.00
_cell.angle_gamma   90.00
#
_symmetry.space_group_name_H-M   'P 1'
#
loop_
_entity.id
_entity.type
_entity.pdbx_description
1 polymer ?
#
loop_
_entity_poly.entity_id
_entity_poly.type
_entity_poly.pdbx_seq_one_letter_code
_entity_poly.pdbx_strand_id
1 'polypeptide(L)'
;MKRPHAKYSAILCCLLLIPMLTATIIYIYLHLHAGVPGLEPVTVAESRSEDIILAFSAVNPSYVAGETGSFHIDVVNLHTTPLRRIDFNLKVTALTIFGLRVMEVNESSTRTFKHGVRETITINRTIPFITPSGFYLLELKGKPERLPSQPTLKLTIYIGMSNYLLGLLIFLIFTSGFRLSLIMLYDRLKTIGEAAANPILRKVAIQLLSLEDLVEDAEGQLISAIKNFSTGQRFIFSGICILISAALTLTVGLEGLAEQLAIITYFCLVLGVANLIWEYRKEVKPLKFRLPYPLRLPLSLAILTLLIYFSSSSLSPTFLMASSIVTITVALNPYIKKRRCKPRVF
;
A
#
# COMPACT_ATOMS: atom_id res chain seq x y z
N MET A 1 36.83 -7.42 -22.84
CA MET A 1 35.86 -6.30 -22.69
C MET A 1 35.21 -6.42 -21.32
N LYS A 2 35.57 -5.56 -20.35
CA LYS A 2 34.95 -5.54 -19.01
C LYS A 2 33.53 -4.99 -19.15
N ARG A 3 32.49 -5.81 -18.96
CA ARG A 3 31.08 -5.36 -18.99
C ARG A 3 30.83 -4.39 -17.81
N PRO A 4 30.60 -3.09 -18.03
CA PRO A 4 30.41 -2.12 -16.95
C PRO A 4 29.05 -2.28 -16.25
N HIS A 5 28.10 -3.03 -16.83
CA HIS A 5 26.71 -3.12 -16.36
C HIS A 5 26.52 -3.76 -14.98
N ALA A 6 27.37 -4.71 -14.57
CA ALA A 6 27.24 -5.39 -13.28
C ALA A 6 27.44 -4.46 -12.07
N LYS A 7 28.39 -3.51 -12.16
CA LYS A 7 28.68 -2.57 -11.06
C LYS A 7 27.53 -1.58 -10.83
N TYR A 8 26.88 -1.10 -11.90
CA TYR A 8 25.76 -0.19 -11.78
C TYR A 8 24.49 -0.86 -11.24
N SER A 9 24.27 -2.14 -11.56
CA SER A 9 23.16 -2.93 -11.02
C SER A 9 23.28 -3.12 -9.50
N ALA A 10 24.46 -3.50 -9.00
CA ALA A 10 24.70 -3.69 -7.57
C ALA A 10 24.58 -2.36 -6.78
N ILE A 11 25.13 -1.26 -7.29
CA ILE A 11 25.03 0.05 -6.65
C ILE A 11 23.58 0.53 -6.59
N LEU A 12 22.81 0.39 -7.67
CA LEU A 12 21.39 0.75 -7.71
C LEU A 12 20.56 -0.13 -6.78
N CYS A 13 20.87 -1.43 -6.69
CA CYS A 13 20.19 -2.36 -5.79
C CYS A 13 20.47 -2.00 -4.32
N CYS A 14 21.72 -1.68 -3.96
CA CYS A 14 22.09 -1.21 -2.62
C CYS A 14 21.44 0.14 -2.27
N LEU A 15 21.40 1.08 -3.21
CA LEU A 15 20.76 2.39 -3.04
C LEU A 15 19.24 2.29 -2.79
N LEU A 16 18.58 1.23 -3.27
CA LEU A 16 17.17 0.96 -3.02
C LEU A 16 16.93 0.08 -1.78
N LEU A 17 17.83 -0.88 -1.52
CA LEU A 17 17.75 -1.78 -0.36
C LEU A 17 17.94 -1.05 0.95
N ILE A 18 18.94 -0.18 1.05
CA ILE A 18 19.26 0.54 2.29
C ILE A 18 18.06 1.35 2.80
N PRO A 19 17.42 2.23 2.01
CA PRO A 19 16.25 2.99 2.49
C PRO A 19 15.04 2.11 2.79
N MET A 20 14.84 1.00 2.08
CA MET A 20 13.74 0.07 2.38
C MET A 20 13.99 -0.73 3.65
N LEU A 21 15.24 -1.17 3.87
CA LEU A 21 15.63 -1.86 5.09
C LEU A 21 15.58 -0.92 6.29
N THR A 22 16.07 0.32 6.16
CA THR A 22 15.97 1.32 7.24
C THR A 22 14.53 1.71 7.51
N ALA A 23 13.70 1.92 6.48
CA ALA A 23 12.27 2.15 6.66
C ALA A 23 11.62 0.99 7.41
N THR A 24 11.93 -0.26 7.04
CA THR A 24 11.37 -1.43 7.72
C THR A 24 11.89 -1.60 9.14
N ILE A 25 13.17 -1.34 9.40
CA ILE A 25 13.74 -1.40 10.75
C ILE A 25 13.10 -0.32 11.63
N ILE A 26 13.01 0.93 11.15
CA ILE A 26 12.31 2.02 11.85
C ILE A 26 10.86 1.62 12.11
N TYR A 27 10.23 0.95 11.14
CA TYR A 27 8.84 0.53 11.23
C TYR A 27 8.61 -0.61 12.22
N ILE A 28 9.46 -1.64 12.21
CA ILE A 28 9.46 -2.74 13.20
C ILE A 28 9.78 -2.19 14.58
N TYR A 29 10.74 -1.27 14.69
CA TYR A 29 11.08 -0.59 15.93
C TYR A 29 9.89 0.18 16.50
N LEU A 30 9.20 0.97 15.67
CA LEU A 30 7.97 1.67 16.05
C LEU A 30 6.86 0.71 16.46
N HIS A 31 6.75 -0.46 15.82
CA HIS A 31 5.76 -1.47 16.18
C HIS A 31 6.07 -2.16 17.52
N LEU A 32 7.32 -2.59 17.73
CA LEU A 32 7.76 -3.23 18.96
C LEU A 32 7.73 -2.27 20.15
N HIS A 33 8.00 -0.98 19.92
CA HIS A 33 7.89 0.06 20.96
C HIS A 33 6.54 0.78 20.99
N ALA A 34 5.56 0.33 20.20
CA ALA A 34 4.19 0.85 20.28
C ALA A 34 3.56 0.58 21.67
N GLY A 35 4.02 -0.46 22.37
CA GLY A 35 3.68 -0.73 23.75
C GLY A 35 4.48 0.17 24.69
N VAL A 36 3.93 1.32 25.08
CA VAL A 36 4.49 2.09 26.19
C VAL A 36 4.10 1.37 27.48
N PRO A 37 5.06 0.85 28.28
CA PRO A 37 4.74 0.16 29.51
C PRO A 37 3.97 1.10 30.46
N GLY A 38 2.79 0.65 30.92
CA GLY A 38 1.93 1.40 31.83
C GLY A 38 0.87 2.29 31.18
N LEU A 39 0.79 2.35 29.83
CA LEU A 39 -0.37 2.97 29.15
C LEU A 39 -1.44 1.91 28.87
N GLU A 40 -2.54 2.00 29.59
CA GLU A 40 -3.76 1.26 29.28
C GLU A 40 -4.72 2.14 28.46
N PRO A 41 -5.43 1.56 27.47
CA PRO A 41 -6.42 2.30 26.72
C PRO A 41 -7.56 2.74 27.65
N VAL A 42 -7.73 4.05 27.79
CA VAL A 42 -8.87 4.65 28.49
C VAL A 42 -9.96 4.87 27.45
N THR A 43 -10.97 4.00 27.49
CA THR A 43 -12.06 3.97 26.49
C THR A 43 -13.24 4.86 26.85
N VAL A 44 -13.32 5.35 28.10
CA VAL A 44 -14.41 6.22 28.57
C VAL A 44 -13.85 7.35 29.40
N ALA A 45 -14.33 8.57 29.15
CA ALA A 45 -14.05 9.75 29.96
C ALA A 45 -15.33 10.56 30.12
N GLU A 46 -15.53 11.11 31.31
CA GLU A 46 -16.65 11.99 31.64
C GLU A 46 -16.15 13.32 32.19
N SER A 47 -16.81 14.40 31.81
CA SER A 47 -16.52 15.75 32.24
C SER A 47 -17.84 16.46 32.49
N ARG A 48 -17.95 17.01 33.69
CA ARG A 48 -19.12 17.78 34.12
C ARG A 48 -18.73 19.25 34.18
N SER A 49 -19.41 20.08 33.41
CA SER A 49 -19.40 21.54 33.57
C SER A 49 -20.66 22.00 34.29
N GLU A 50 -20.75 23.31 34.54
CA GLU A 50 -21.98 23.93 35.09
C GLU A 50 -23.17 23.76 34.14
N ASP A 51 -22.92 23.73 32.83
CA ASP A 51 -23.97 23.76 31.81
C ASP A 51 -24.36 22.38 31.27
N ILE A 52 -23.39 21.47 31.16
CA ILE A 52 -23.57 20.17 30.51
C ILE A 52 -22.71 19.08 31.16
N ILE A 53 -23.16 17.83 31.05
CA ILE A 53 -22.33 16.65 31.26
C ILE A 53 -21.99 16.09 29.88
N LEU A 54 -20.71 15.89 29.61
CA LEU A 54 -20.23 15.17 28.43
C LEU A 54 -19.55 13.89 28.88
N ALA A 55 -19.97 12.76 28.30
CA ALA A 55 -19.17 11.55 28.31
C ALA A 55 -18.74 11.21 26.88
N PHE A 56 -17.49 10.82 26.73
CA PHE A 56 -16.91 10.40 25.46
C PHE A 56 -16.42 8.98 25.62
N SER A 57 -16.83 8.10 24.70
CA SER A 57 -16.40 6.71 24.72
C SER A 57 -16.04 6.19 23.33
N ALA A 58 -15.05 5.30 23.29
CA ALA A 58 -14.70 4.52 22.12
C ALA A 58 -15.34 3.13 22.26
N VAL A 59 -15.97 2.62 21.18
CA VAL A 59 -16.60 1.29 21.20
C VAL A 59 -15.56 0.20 21.47
N ASN A 60 -14.38 0.32 20.86
CA ASN A 60 -13.26 -0.59 21.06
C ASN A 60 -12.06 0.14 21.69
N PRO A 61 -11.27 -0.54 22.54
CA PRO A 61 -10.00 -0.04 23.07
C PRO A 61 -8.88 -0.01 22.01
N SER A 62 -9.02 -0.83 20.97
CA SER A 62 -8.07 -0.96 19.88
C SER A 62 -8.76 -0.94 18.52
N TYR A 63 -8.07 -0.38 17.53
CA TYR A 63 -8.50 -0.34 16.13
C TYR A 63 -7.32 -0.67 15.23
N VAL A 64 -7.57 -1.09 14.00
CA VAL A 64 -6.54 -1.28 12.97
C VAL A 64 -6.49 -0.07 12.05
N ALA A 65 -5.29 0.34 11.61
CA ALA A 65 -5.16 1.39 10.60
C ALA A 65 -5.92 1.00 9.30
N GLY A 66 -6.80 1.89 8.83
CA GLY A 66 -7.74 1.63 7.74
C GLY A 66 -9.14 1.21 8.19
N GLU A 67 -9.33 0.86 9.46
CA GLU A 67 -10.63 0.51 10.03
C GLU A 67 -11.47 1.77 10.32
N THR A 68 -12.79 1.62 10.34
CA THR A 68 -13.70 2.68 10.78
C THR A 68 -13.96 2.55 12.27
N GLY A 69 -13.38 3.47 13.04
CA GLY A 69 -13.65 3.60 14.47
C GLY A 69 -15.01 4.25 14.72
N SER A 70 -15.72 3.73 15.72
CA SER A 70 -17.01 4.27 16.16
C SER A 70 -16.85 4.85 17.57
N PHE A 71 -17.29 6.09 17.74
CA PHE A 71 -17.17 6.83 19.00
C PHE A 71 -18.52 7.37 19.42
N HIS A 72 -18.84 7.26 20.71
CA HIS A 72 -20.07 7.77 21.28
C HIS A 72 -19.79 9.00 22.15
N ILE A 73 -20.59 10.05 21.93
CA ILE A 73 -20.62 11.24 22.76
C ILE A 73 -21.99 11.30 23.39
N ASP A 74 -22.04 11.11 24.70
CA ASP A 74 -23.24 11.31 25.49
C ASP A 74 -23.27 12.74 26.03
N VAL A 75 -24.39 13.41 25.83
CA VAL A 75 -24.63 14.76 26.29
C VAL A 75 -25.82 14.76 27.24
N VAL A 76 -25.66 15.37 28.41
CA VAL A 76 -26.77 15.72 29.30
C VAL A 76 -26.81 17.22 29.47
N ASN A 77 -27.92 17.84 29.08
CA ASN A 77 -28.14 19.26 29.29
C ASN A 77 -28.58 19.52 30.74
N LEU A 78 -27.81 20.33 31.48
CA LEU A 78 -28.15 20.73 32.84
C LEU A 78 -28.98 22.02 32.90
N HIS A 79 -29.11 22.74 31.78
CA HIS A 79 -29.97 23.92 31.68
C HIS A 79 -31.44 23.55 31.50
N THR A 80 -32.33 24.38 32.04
CA THR A 80 -33.77 24.24 31.88
C THR A 80 -34.23 24.54 30.45
N THR A 81 -33.49 25.37 29.72
CA THR A 81 -33.74 25.66 28.31
C THR A 81 -33.09 24.60 27.41
N PRO A 82 -33.76 24.18 26.32
CA PRO A 82 -33.20 23.19 25.42
C PRO A 82 -32.03 23.77 24.61
N LEU A 83 -30.92 23.04 24.55
CA LEU A 83 -29.78 23.40 23.70
C LEU A 83 -30.03 22.90 22.28
N ARG A 84 -29.84 23.76 21.27
CA ARG A 84 -30.11 23.40 19.87
C ARG A 84 -28.87 23.00 19.08
N ARG A 85 -27.69 23.34 19.60
CA ARG A 85 -26.44 23.08 18.92
C ARG A 85 -25.27 22.91 19.89
N ILE A 86 -24.43 21.94 19.58
CA ILE A 86 -23.13 21.74 20.23
C ILE A 86 -22.10 21.51 19.13
N ASP A 87 -21.03 22.31 19.16
CA ASP A 87 -19.88 22.18 18.27
C ASP A 87 -18.82 21.29 18.94
N PHE A 88 -18.36 20.27 18.23
CA PHE A 88 -17.34 19.32 18.67
C PHE A 88 -16.06 19.52 17.87
N ASN A 89 -14.93 19.63 18.56
CA ASN A 89 -13.59 19.51 17.97
C ASN A 89 -12.94 18.26 18.55
N LEU A 90 -12.70 17.26 17.70
CA LEU A 90 -11.97 16.04 18.03
C LEU A 90 -10.58 16.12 17.42
N LYS A 91 -9.56 16.10 18.26
CA LYS A 91 -8.16 16.11 17.86
C LYS A 91 -7.50 14.78 18.24
N VAL A 92 -6.87 14.14 17.27
CA VAL A 92 -6.19 12.85 17.44
C VAL A 92 -4.69 13.04 17.31
N THR A 93 -3.97 12.68 18.39
CA THR A 93 -2.53 12.93 18.52
C THR A 93 -1.80 11.64 18.86
N ALA A 94 -0.75 11.30 18.11
CA ALA A 94 0.09 10.14 18.38
C ALA A 94 0.96 10.38 19.62
N LEU A 95 0.78 9.59 20.67
CA LEU A 95 1.61 9.70 21.88
C LEU A 95 3.01 9.14 21.65
N THR A 96 3.12 8.09 20.84
CA THR A 96 4.38 7.38 20.56
C THR A 96 5.27 8.10 19.54
N ILE A 97 4.73 9.06 18.77
CA ILE A 97 5.45 9.73 17.67
C ILE A 97 5.45 11.24 17.90
N PHE A 98 6.11 11.68 18.98
CA PHE A 98 6.35 13.10 19.28
C PHE A 98 5.11 14.01 19.24
N GLY A 99 3.92 13.49 19.53
CA GLY A 99 2.69 14.29 19.47
C GLY A 99 2.24 14.62 18.06
N LEU A 100 2.57 13.81 17.04
CA LEU A 100 2.12 14.00 15.66
C LEU A 100 0.59 14.07 15.61
N ARG A 101 0.05 15.15 15.04
CA ARG A 101 -1.40 15.28 14.81
C ARG A 101 -1.78 14.44 13.60
N VAL A 102 -2.58 13.40 13.81
CA VAL A 102 -2.99 12.47 12.76
C VAL A 102 -4.32 12.86 12.14
N MET A 103 -5.22 13.38 12.95
CA MET A 103 -6.56 13.76 12.49
C MET A 103 -7.10 14.89 13.36
N GLU A 104 -7.84 15.79 12.72
CA GLU A 104 -8.65 16.81 13.40
C GLU A 104 -10.00 16.86 12.71
N VAL A 105 -11.06 16.77 13.51
CA VAL A 105 -12.44 16.73 13.03
C VAL A 105 -13.21 17.82 13.76
N ASN A 106 -13.82 18.71 13.00
CA ASN A 106 -14.78 19.67 13.49
C ASN A 106 -16.16 19.22 13.02
N GLU A 107 -17.06 18.91 13.96
CA GLU A 107 -18.44 18.56 13.69
C GLU A 107 -19.37 19.42 14.55
N SER A 108 -20.62 19.57 14.12
CA SER A 108 -21.65 20.24 14.91
C SER A 108 -22.90 19.38 14.91
N SER A 109 -23.46 19.12 16.09
CA SER A 109 -24.79 18.50 16.20
C SER A 109 -25.84 19.59 16.36
N THR A 110 -26.83 19.60 15.47
CA THR A 110 -28.00 20.51 15.54
C THR A 110 -29.22 19.86 16.20
N ARG A 111 -28.99 18.78 16.95
CA ARG A 111 -30.06 18.11 17.72
C ARG A 111 -30.50 18.99 18.89
N THR A 112 -31.74 18.80 19.32
CA THR A 112 -32.31 19.55 20.45
C THR A 112 -32.14 18.75 21.74
N PHE A 113 -31.20 19.13 22.59
CA PHE A 113 -30.87 18.45 23.84
C PHE A 113 -31.78 18.94 24.98
N LYS A 114 -32.66 18.07 25.44
CA LYS A 114 -33.62 18.37 26.52
C LYS A 114 -32.95 18.33 27.91
N HIS A 115 -33.47 19.14 28.83
CA HIS A 115 -33.00 19.18 30.22
C HIS A 115 -33.05 17.79 30.87
N GLY A 116 -31.93 17.38 31.48
CA GLY A 116 -31.83 16.12 32.24
C GLY A 116 -31.88 14.84 31.41
N VAL A 117 -32.06 14.92 30.08
CA VAL A 117 -32.11 13.75 29.19
C VAL A 117 -30.72 13.50 28.63
N ARG A 118 -30.26 12.25 28.73
CA ARG A 118 -29.02 11.80 28.07
C ARG A 118 -29.29 11.52 26.60
N GLU A 119 -28.57 12.20 25.72
CA GLU A 119 -28.63 11.97 24.27
C GLU A 119 -27.27 11.52 23.75
N THR A 120 -27.26 10.44 22.96
CA THR A 120 -26.06 9.85 22.39
C THR A 120 -25.88 10.26 20.93
N ILE A 121 -24.68 10.72 20.60
CA ILE A 121 -24.22 11.05 19.25
C ILE A 121 -23.17 10.01 18.88
N THR A 122 -23.31 9.39 17.71
CA THR A 122 -22.32 8.42 17.21
C THR A 122 -21.54 9.05 16.08
N ILE A 123 -20.21 9.05 16.22
CA ILE A 123 -19.26 9.54 15.22
C ILE A 123 -18.49 8.34 14.68
N ASN A 124 -18.62 8.10 13.38
CA ASN A 124 -17.86 7.07 12.68
C ASN A 124 -16.74 7.73 11.88
N ARG A 125 -15.51 7.27 12.06
CA ARG A 125 -14.32 7.80 11.37
C ARG A 125 -13.35 6.70 10.96
N THR A 126 -13.00 6.70 9.68
CA THR A 126 -11.98 5.83 9.12
C THR A 126 -10.59 6.33 9.51
N ILE A 127 -9.84 5.48 10.19
CA ILE A 127 -8.45 5.76 10.56
C ILE A 127 -7.61 5.66 9.29
N PRO A 128 -6.74 6.64 8.97
CA PRO A 128 -5.89 6.55 7.78
C PRO A 128 -5.07 5.27 7.74
N PHE A 129 -4.94 4.65 6.57
CA PHE A 129 -4.22 3.37 6.42
C PHE A 129 -2.72 3.48 6.71
N ILE A 130 -2.15 4.69 6.59
CA ILE A 130 -0.74 4.99 6.89
C ILE A 130 -0.49 5.31 8.36
N THR A 131 -1.53 5.29 9.20
CA THR A 131 -1.39 5.57 10.63
C THR A 131 -0.44 4.54 11.27
N PRO A 132 0.68 4.97 11.86
CA PRO A 132 1.61 4.06 12.51
C PRO A 132 0.98 3.36 13.71
N SER A 133 1.48 2.19 14.08
CA SER A 133 0.99 1.53 15.29
C SER A 133 1.42 2.28 16.56
N GLY A 134 0.53 2.39 17.55
CA GLY A 134 0.83 3.10 18.79
C GLY A 134 -0.40 3.50 19.58
N PHE A 135 -0.16 4.18 20.70
CA PHE A 135 -1.21 4.83 21.48
C PHE A 135 -1.50 6.23 20.96
N TYR A 136 -2.79 6.55 20.90
CA TYR A 136 -3.30 7.82 20.39
C TYR A 136 -4.18 8.48 21.44
N LEU A 137 -3.90 9.75 21.70
CA LEU A 137 -4.71 10.61 22.54
C LEU A 137 -5.79 11.27 21.68
N LEU A 138 -7.05 11.02 22.04
CA LEU A 138 -8.21 11.65 21.45
C LEU A 138 -8.68 12.73 22.42
N GLU A 139 -8.50 13.99 22.03
CA GLU A 139 -8.96 15.15 22.78
C GLU A 139 -10.26 15.66 22.14
N LEU A 140 -11.38 15.52 22.85
CA LEU A 140 -12.68 16.02 22.43
C LEU A 140 -13.01 17.30 23.21
N LYS A 141 -13.33 18.38 22.50
CA LYS A 141 -13.86 19.62 23.05
C LYS A 141 -15.29 19.80 22.58
N GLY A 142 -16.24 19.91 23.51
CA GLY A 142 -17.61 20.29 23.19
C GLY A 142 -17.86 21.75 23.55
N LYS A 143 -18.40 22.55 22.65
CA LYS A 143 -18.81 23.94 22.91
C LYS A 143 -20.31 24.08 22.62
N PRO A 144 -21.16 24.22 23.65
CA PRO A 144 -22.58 24.47 23.44
C PRO A 144 -22.81 25.87 22.86
N GLU A 145 -23.85 26.01 22.05
CA GLU A 145 -24.24 27.30 21.50
C GLU A 145 -24.63 28.27 22.64
N ARG A 146 -24.11 29.52 22.59
CA ARG A 146 -24.41 30.61 23.53
C ARG A 146 -24.00 30.37 25.00
N LEU A 147 -23.20 29.34 25.27
CA LEU A 147 -22.69 29.09 26.61
C LEU A 147 -21.16 29.24 26.66
N PRO A 148 -20.61 29.69 27.79
CA PRO A 148 -19.17 29.85 27.96
C PRO A 148 -18.44 28.52 28.23
N SER A 149 -19.13 27.47 28.70
CA SER A 149 -18.47 26.21 29.02
C SER A 149 -17.92 25.50 27.79
N GLN A 150 -16.74 24.91 27.95
CA GLN A 150 -16.09 24.10 26.91
C GLN A 150 -15.42 22.88 27.55
N PRO A 151 -16.19 21.87 27.98
CA PRO A 151 -15.61 20.69 28.60
C PRO A 151 -14.65 20.01 27.63
N THR A 152 -13.50 19.58 28.15
CA THR A 152 -12.48 18.87 27.39
C THR A 152 -12.32 17.46 27.95
N LEU A 153 -12.44 16.48 27.08
CA LEU A 153 -12.36 15.06 27.37
C LEU A 153 -11.14 14.47 26.66
N LYS A 154 -10.51 13.49 27.31
CA LYS A 154 -9.32 12.82 26.79
C LYS A 154 -9.50 11.31 26.88
N LEU A 155 -9.40 10.63 25.75
CA LEU A 155 -9.35 9.17 25.66
C LEU A 155 -8.02 8.73 25.10
N THR A 156 -7.62 7.51 25.44
CA THR A 156 -6.44 6.88 24.86
C THR A 156 -6.87 5.58 24.20
N ILE A 157 -6.62 5.46 22.90
CA ILE A 157 -6.87 4.21 22.15
C ILE A 157 -5.57 3.66 21.61
N TYR A 158 -5.53 2.36 21.37
CA TYR A 158 -4.46 1.73 20.63
C TYR A 158 -4.84 1.63 19.16
N ILE A 159 -3.95 2.06 18.25
CA ILE A 159 -4.12 1.80 16.82
C ILE A 159 -3.05 0.79 16.43
N GLY A 160 -3.49 -0.38 16.01
CA GLY A 160 -2.70 -1.45 15.45
C GLY A 160 -2.38 -1.20 13.97
N MET A 161 -1.36 -1.89 13.51
CA MET A 161 -0.87 -1.78 12.15
C MET A 161 -1.80 -2.46 11.16
N SER A 162 -1.94 -1.87 9.98
CA SER A 162 -2.63 -2.54 8.88
C SER A 162 -1.81 -3.74 8.39
N ASN A 163 -2.40 -4.95 8.40
CA ASN A 163 -1.78 -6.18 7.88
C ASN A 163 -1.27 -6.00 6.44
N TYR A 164 -1.91 -5.14 5.65
CA TYR A 164 -1.52 -4.83 4.28
C TYR A 164 -0.15 -4.13 4.18
N LEU A 165 0.14 -3.17 5.08
CA LEU A 165 1.39 -2.41 5.04
C LEU A 165 2.57 -3.27 5.52
N LEU A 166 2.32 -4.12 6.52
CA LEU A 166 3.27 -5.12 6.98
C LEU A 166 3.60 -6.13 5.85
N GLY A 167 2.57 -6.65 5.16
CA GLY A 167 2.75 -7.57 4.04
C GLY A 167 3.55 -6.96 2.89
N LEU A 168 3.26 -5.71 2.51
CA LEU A 168 4.01 -4.98 1.49
C LEU A 168 5.50 -4.86 1.86
N LEU A 169 5.81 -4.48 3.10
CA LEU A 169 7.19 -4.32 3.56
C LEU A 169 7.95 -5.65 3.57
N ILE A 170 7.33 -6.72 4.07
CA ILE A 170 7.92 -8.07 4.07
C ILE A 170 8.20 -8.52 2.63
N PHE A 171 7.26 -8.33 1.71
CA PHE A 171 7.44 -8.69 0.30
C PHE A 171 8.60 -7.92 -0.35
N LEU A 172 8.70 -6.62 -0.10
CA LEU A 172 9.77 -5.77 -0.63
C LEU A 172 11.15 -6.16 -0.07
N ILE A 173 11.24 -6.52 1.21
CA ILE A 173 12.47 -7.04 1.80
C ILE A 173 12.83 -8.40 1.22
N PHE A 174 11.87 -9.31 1.12
CA PHE A 174 12.13 -10.67 0.66
C PHE A 174 12.65 -10.68 -0.79
N THR A 175 11.97 -9.95 -1.67
CA THR A 175 12.36 -9.86 -3.08
C THR A 175 13.72 -9.18 -3.27
N SER A 176 14.02 -8.15 -2.49
CA SER A 176 15.29 -7.43 -2.58
C SER A 176 16.45 -8.19 -1.92
N GLY A 177 16.23 -8.81 -0.76
CA GLY A 177 17.19 -9.65 -0.05
C GLY A 177 17.54 -10.89 -0.86
N PHE A 178 16.55 -11.58 -1.42
CA PHE A 178 16.77 -12.72 -2.32
C PHE A 178 17.67 -12.33 -3.51
N ARG A 179 17.39 -11.18 -4.14
CA ARG A 179 18.21 -10.67 -5.24
C ARG A 179 19.65 -10.37 -4.80
N LEU A 180 19.84 -9.76 -3.63
CA LEU A 180 21.18 -9.47 -3.10
C LEU A 180 21.95 -10.75 -2.73
N SER A 181 21.29 -11.73 -2.12
CA SER A 181 21.88 -13.03 -1.78
C SER A 181 22.35 -13.78 -3.02
N LEU A 182 21.57 -13.74 -4.11
CA LEU A 182 22.00 -14.30 -5.40
C LEU A 182 23.24 -13.59 -5.95
N ILE A 183 23.29 -12.27 -5.90
CA ILE A 183 24.44 -11.48 -6.36
C ILE A 183 25.70 -11.75 -5.52
N MET A 184 25.58 -11.83 -4.19
CA MET A 184 26.72 -12.10 -3.30
C MET A 184 27.21 -13.55 -3.40
N LEU A 185 26.30 -14.51 -3.48
CA LEU A 185 26.62 -15.91 -3.70
C LEU A 185 27.40 -16.06 -5.00
N TYR A 186 26.95 -15.37 -6.05
CA TYR A 186 27.64 -15.32 -7.33
C TYR A 186 29.07 -14.75 -7.22
N ASP A 187 29.23 -13.57 -6.64
CA ASP A 187 30.53 -12.90 -6.57
C ASP A 187 31.55 -13.74 -5.77
N ARG A 188 31.08 -14.38 -4.70
CA ARG A 188 31.89 -15.29 -3.88
C ARG A 188 32.26 -16.58 -4.62
N LEU A 189 31.33 -17.18 -5.36
CA LEU A 189 31.59 -18.36 -6.17
C LEU A 189 32.56 -18.08 -7.32
N LYS A 190 32.46 -16.91 -7.94
CA LYS A 190 33.42 -16.45 -8.95
C LYS A 190 34.82 -16.30 -8.37
N THR A 191 34.93 -15.63 -7.23
CA THR A 191 36.22 -15.43 -6.54
C THR A 191 36.82 -16.78 -6.10
N ILE A 192 36.00 -17.72 -5.63
CA ILE A 192 36.44 -19.09 -5.29
C ILE A 192 36.81 -19.87 -6.56
N GLY A 193 36.05 -19.75 -7.66
CA GLY A 193 36.37 -20.40 -8.93
C GLY A 193 37.71 -19.94 -9.51
N GLU A 194 38.05 -18.67 -9.33
CA GLU A 194 39.32 -18.07 -9.74
C GLU A 194 40.48 -18.42 -8.77
N ALA A 195 40.22 -18.63 -7.48
CA ALA A 195 41.22 -18.90 -6.44
C ALA A 195 41.37 -20.39 -6.03
N ALA A 196 40.45 -21.28 -6.43
CA ALA A 196 40.42 -22.66 -5.95
C ALA A 196 41.46 -23.56 -6.65
N ALA A 197 42.46 -24.00 -5.88
CA ALA A 197 43.35 -25.11 -6.25
C ALA A 197 42.62 -26.48 -6.20
N ASN A 198 41.50 -26.57 -5.49
CA ASN A 198 40.72 -27.80 -5.36
C ASN A 198 39.83 -28.03 -6.61
N PRO A 199 40.00 -29.13 -7.35
CA PRO A 199 39.30 -29.39 -8.60
C PRO A 199 37.78 -29.56 -8.44
N ILE A 200 37.29 -29.99 -7.26
CA ILE A 200 35.86 -30.17 -7.01
C ILE A 200 35.16 -28.81 -6.85
N LEU A 201 35.74 -27.90 -6.04
CA LEU A 201 35.22 -26.53 -5.88
C LEU A 201 35.29 -25.76 -7.21
N ARG A 202 36.34 -25.97 -8.00
CA ARG A 202 36.44 -25.41 -9.36
C ARG A 202 35.33 -25.94 -10.28
N LYS A 203 35.01 -27.23 -10.21
CA LYS A 203 33.93 -27.83 -11.02
C LYS A 203 32.54 -27.34 -10.60
N VAL A 204 32.30 -27.18 -9.30
CA VAL A 204 31.07 -26.59 -8.75
C VAL A 204 30.95 -25.11 -9.12
N ALA A 205 32.05 -24.35 -9.03
CA ALA A 205 32.08 -22.94 -9.46
C ALA A 205 31.84 -22.80 -10.97
N ILE A 206 32.41 -23.68 -11.81
CA ILE A 206 32.14 -23.72 -13.26
C ILE A 206 30.68 -24.12 -13.53
N GLN A 207 30.11 -25.07 -12.78
CA GLN A 207 28.69 -25.44 -12.92
C GLN A 207 27.77 -24.30 -12.49
N LEU A 208 28.11 -23.55 -11.44
CA LEU A 208 27.35 -22.39 -10.98
C LEU A 208 27.54 -21.16 -11.89
N LEU A 209 28.73 -20.95 -12.46
CA LEU A 209 28.98 -19.98 -13.53
C LEU A 209 28.19 -20.36 -14.79
N SER A 210 28.14 -21.64 -15.14
CA SER A 210 27.28 -22.11 -16.23
C SER A 210 25.80 -21.97 -15.88
N LEU A 211 25.43 -22.02 -14.60
CA LEU A 211 24.07 -21.75 -14.14
C LEU A 211 23.76 -20.26 -14.19
N GLU A 212 24.71 -19.38 -13.92
CA GLU A 212 24.56 -17.93 -14.13
C GLU A 212 24.50 -17.61 -15.61
N ASP A 213 25.38 -18.15 -16.45
CA ASP A 213 25.29 -17.99 -17.91
C ASP A 213 23.96 -18.55 -18.41
N LEU A 214 23.47 -19.65 -17.85
CA LEU A 214 22.15 -20.22 -18.19
C LEU A 214 20.99 -19.40 -17.61
N VAL A 215 21.17 -18.70 -16.48
CA VAL A 215 20.16 -17.81 -15.88
C VAL A 215 20.18 -16.45 -16.58
N GLU A 216 21.33 -15.91 -16.97
CA GLU A 216 21.51 -14.67 -17.73
C GLU A 216 21.06 -14.90 -19.18
N ASP A 217 21.33 -16.08 -19.75
CA ASP A 217 20.80 -16.50 -21.04
C ASP A 217 19.31 -16.82 -20.93
N ALA A 218 18.83 -17.49 -19.88
CA ALA A 218 17.39 -17.67 -19.66
C ALA A 218 16.69 -16.33 -19.40
N GLU A 219 17.29 -15.40 -18.67
CA GLU A 219 16.78 -14.04 -18.45
C GLU A 219 16.81 -13.26 -19.76
N GLY A 220 17.88 -13.37 -20.54
CA GLY A 220 18.02 -12.77 -21.86
C GLY A 220 16.99 -13.31 -22.85
N GLN A 221 16.79 -14.63 -22.87
CA GLN A 221 15.79 -15.34 -23.66
C GLN A 221 14.38 -15.02 -23.18
N LEU A 222 14.15 -14.92 -21.86
CA LEU A 222 12.87 -14.53 -21.28
C LEU A 222 12.55 -13.06 -21.59
N ILE A 223 13.50 -12.15 -21.44
CA ILE A 223 13.35 -10.74 -21.82
C ILE A 223 13.12 -10.62 -23.32
N SER A 224 13.84 -11.39 -24.13
CA SER A 224 13.66 -11.45 -25.59
C SER A 224 12.26 -11.98 -25.94
N ALA A 225 11.82 -13.06 -25.31
CA ALA A 225 10.49 -13.64 -25.47
C ALA A 225 9.40 -12.64 -25.05
N ILE A 226 9.51 -12.02 -23.88
CA ILE A 226 8.58 -11.00 -23.38
C ILE A 226 8.53 -9.77 -24.29
N LYS A 227 9.68 -9.36 -24.85
CA LYS A 227 9.73 -8.27 -25.85
C LYS A 227 8.96 -8.65 -27.11
N ASN A 228 9.05 -9.91 -27.53
CA ASN A 228 8.36 -10.43 -28.71
C ASN A 228 6.90 -10.79 -28.45
N PHE A 229 6.47 -10.86 -27.19
CA PHE A 229 5.08 -11.13 -26.85
C PHE A 229 4.15 -10.05 -27.41
N SER A 230 3.03 -10.54 -27.93
CA SER A 230 1.90 -9.72 -28.29
C SER A 230 1.30 -9.01 -27.07
N THR A 231 0.39 -8.06 -27.29
CA THR A 231 -0.21 -7.36 -26.14
C THR A 231 -1.01 -8.34 -25.28
N GLY A 232 -1.74 -9.27 -25.90
CA GLY A 232 -2.49 -10.31 -25.18
C GLY A 232 -1.60 -11.24 -24.37
N GLN A 233 -0.51 -11.74 -24.96
CA GLN A 233 0.44 -12.63 -24.27
C GLN A 233 1.10 -11.96 -23.06
N ARG A 234 1.42 -10.66 -23.14
CA ARG A 234 1.98 -9.92 -21.99
C ARG A 234 1.00 -9.86 -20.81
N PHE A 235 -0.28 -9.58 -21.07
CA PHE A 235 -1.30 -9.56 -20.02
C PHE A 235 -1.53 -10.95 -19.39
N ILE A 236 -1.53 -12.02 -20.20
CA ILE A 236 -1.64 -13.39 -19.70
C ILE A 236 -0.43 -13.74 -18.82
N PHE A 237 0.78 -13.46 -19.30
CA PHE A 237 2.01 -13.70 -18.56
C PHE A 237 2.03 -12.92 -17.23
N SER A 238 1.68 -11.63 -17.25
CA SER A 238 1.54 -10.83 -16.03
C SER A 238 0.49 -11.40 -15.08
N GLY A 239 -0.66 -11.86 -15.58
CA GLY A 239 -1.67 -12.54 -14.77
C GLY A 239 -1.10 -13.77 -14.05
N ILE A 240 -0.36 -14.64 -14.77
CA ILE A 240 0.28 -15.82 -14.18
C ILE A 240 1.27 -15.43 -13.06
N CYS A 241 2.10 -14.40 -13.27
CA CYS A 241 3.04 -13.94 -12.24
C CYS A 241 2.32 -13.38 -11.00
N ILE A 242 1.21 -12.66 -11.18
CA ILE A 242 0.41 -12.12 -10.08
C ILE A 242 -0.29 -13.27 -9.33
N LEU A 243 -0.76 -14.31 -10.03
CA LEU A 243 -1.37 -15.48 -9.42
C LEU A 243 -0.40 -16.25 -8.52
N ILE A 244 0.84 -16.44 -8.98
CA ILE A 244 1.90 -17.07 -8.18
C ILE A 244 2.15 -16.22 -6.93
N SER A 245 2.23 -14.90 -7.08
CA SER A 245 2.36 -13.97 -5.95
C SER A 245 1.17 -14.07 -4.98
N ALA A 246 -0.05 -14.20 -5.49
CA ALA A 246 -1.25 -14.39 -4.69
C ALA A 246 -1.19 -15.68 -3.87
N ALA A 247 -0.79 -16.79 -4.49
CA ALA A 247 -0.63 -18.07 -3.81
C ALA A 247 0.42 -18.01 -2.69
N LEU A 248 1.58 -17.39 -2.97
CA LEU A 248 2.62 -17.19 -1.95
C LEU A 248 2.11 -16.30 -0.80
N THR A 249 1.39 -15.23 -1.12
CA THR A 249 0.79 -14.33 -0.12
C THR A 249 -0.22 -15.07 0.77
N LEU A 250 -1.01 -15.97 0.17
CA LEU A 250 -1.95 -16.83 0.89
C LEU A 250 -1.22 -17.78 1.85
N THR A 251 -0.10 -18.38 1.42
CA THR A 251 0.69 -19.26 2.31
C THR A 251 1.28 -18.56 3.53
N VAL A 252 1.43 -17.23 3.47
CA VAL A 252 1.91 -16.39 4.59
C VAL A 252 0.75 -15.92 5.50
N GLY A 253 -0.50 -16.29 5.19
CA GLY A 253 -1.68 -15.93 5.98
C GLY A 253 -2.22 -14.52 5.70
N LEU A 254 -1.82 -13.89 4.59
CA LEU A 254 -2.28 -12.57 4.18
C LEU A 254 -3.49 -12.67 3.23
N GLU A 255 -4.59 -13.23 3.74
CA GLU A 255 -5.79 -13.59 2.96
C GLU A 255 -6.35 -12.43 2.13
N GLY A 256 -6.53 -11.25 2.73
CA GLY A 256 -7.08 -10.08 2.03
C GLY A 256 -6.18 -9.57 0.89
N LEU A 257 -4.86 -9.67 1.02
CA LEU A 257 -3.94 -9.29 -0.05
C LEU A 257 -3.92 -10.35 -1.16
N ALA A 258 -3.97 -11.64 -0.79
CA ALA A 258 -4.07 -12.74 -1.75
C ALA A 258 -5.35 -12.65 -2.59
N GLU A 259 -6.48 -12.32 -1.96
CA GLU A 259 -7.76 -12.09 -2.64
C GLU A 259 -7.67 -10.94 -3.65
N GLN A 260 -7.09 -9.80 -3.25
CA GLN A 260 -6.88 -8.66 -4.14
C GLN A 260 -6.00 -9.02 -5.35
N LEU A 261 -4.90 -9.74 -5.12
CA LEU A 261 -4.02 -10.20 -6.20
C LEU A 261 -4.73 -11.21 -7.13
N ALA A 262 -5.61 -12.06 -6.59
CA ALA A 262 -6.42 -12.97 -7.39
C ALA A 262 -7.42 -12.24 -8.30
N ILE A 263 -8.08 -11.19 -7.79
CA ILE A 263 -8.99 -10.33 -8.58
C ILE A 263 -8.22 -9.65 -9.73
N ILE A 264 -7.03 -9.09 -9.45
CA ILE A 264 -6.19 -8.46 -10.47
C ILE A 264 -5.72 -9.48 -11.50
N THR A 265 -5.35 -10.68 -11.06
CA THR A 265 -5.01 -11.80 -11.95
C THR A 265 -6.15 -12.07 -12.92
N TYR A 266 -7.39 -12.17 -12.41
CA TYR A 266 -8.57 -12.42 -13.24
C TYR A 266 -8.73 -11.33 -14.31
N PHE A 267 -8.65 -10.05 -13.94
CA PHE A 267 -8.74 -8.96 -14.93
C PHE A 267 -7.61 -8.99 -15.96
N CYS A 268 -6.37 -9.28 -15.54
CA CYS A 268 -5.23 -9.43 -16.45
C CYS A 268 -5.45 -10.57 -17.45
N LEU A 269 -5.94 -11.73 -16.99
CA LEU A 269 -6.22 -12.88 -17.86
C LEU A 269 -7.35 -12.58 -18.85
N VAL A 270 -8.46 -12.00 -18.40
CA VAL A 270 -9.60 -11.63 -19.27
C VAL A 270 -9.17 -10.63 -20.35
N LEU A 271 -8.43 -9.58 -19.98
CA LEU A 271 -7.90 -8.62 -20.94
C LEU A 271 -6.85 -9.23 -21.87
N GLY A 272 -6.05 -10.16 -21.36
CA GLY A 272 -5.08 -10.90 -22.15
C GLY A 272 -5.74 -11.76 -23.24
N VAL A 273 -6.77 -12.52 -22.88
CA VAL A 273 -7.56 -13.34 -23.83
C VAL A 273 -8.33 -12.46 -24.82
N ALA A 274 -8.99 -11.39 -24.36
CA ALA A 274 -9.67 -10.45 -25.24
C ALA A 274 -8.70 -9.83 -26.26
N ASN A 275 -7.48 -9.52 -25.82
CA ASN A 275 -6.44 -9.03 -26.70
C ASN A 275 -5.97 -10.11 -27.69
N LEU A 276 -5.74 -11.35 -27.26
CA LEU A 276 -5.40 -12.44 -28.19
C LEU A 276 -6.47 -12.65 -29.27
N ILE A 277 -7.75 -12.68 -28.89
CA ILE A 277 -8.87 -12.86 -29.83
C ILE A 277 -8.88 -11.75 -30.89
N TRP A 278 -8.64 -10.51 -30.46
CA TRP A 278 -8.58 -9.37 -31.37
C TRP A 278 -7.33 -9.38 -32.26
N GLU A 279 -6.19 -9.85 -31.76
CA GLU A 279 -4.98 -10.07 -32.59
C GLU A 279 -5.24 -11.11 -33.66
N TYR A 280 -5.80 -12.25 -33.27
CA TYR A 280 -6.13 -13.35 -34.16
C TYR A 280 -7.14 -12.94 -35.25
N ARG A 281 -8.21 -12.23 -34.90
CA ARG A 281 -9.22 -11.77 -35.88
C ARG A 281 -8.65 -10.80 -36.92
N LYS A 282 -7.65 -10.00 -36.56
CA LYS A 282 -7.00 -9.05 -37.46
C LYS A 282 -6.22 -9.75 -38.58
N GLU A 283 -5.65 -10.92 -38.30
CA GLU A 283 -4.92 -11.72 -39.28
C GLU A 283 -5.87 -12.38 -40.29
N VAL A 284 -7.08 -12.73 -39.87
CA VAL A 284 -8.07 -13.45 -40.70
C VAL A 284 -8.91 -12.52 -41.58
N LYS A 285 -9.30 -11.32 -41.11
CA LYS A 285 -10.06 -10.35 -41.89
C LYS A 285 -9.58 -8.91 -41.63
N PRO A 286 -9.12 -8.17 -42.66
CA PRO A 286 -8.70 -6.78 -42.48
C PRO A 286 -9.93 -5.88 -42.27
N LEU A 287 -10.30 -5.65 -41.01
CA LEU A 287 -11.31 -4.67 -40.62
C LEU A 287 -10.86 -3.23 -41.00
N LYS A 288 -11.79 -2.43 -41.53
CA LYS A 288 -11.56 -1.02 -41.92
C LYS A 288 -11.18 -0.11 -40.74
N PHE A 289 -11.59 -0.44 -39.51
CA PHE A 289 -11.22 0.31 -38.31
C PHE A 289 -9.87 -0.19 -37.76
N ARG A 290 -8.79 0.48 -38.18
CA ARG A 290 -7.44 0.22 -37.66
C ARG A 290 -7.20 1.04 -36.41
N LEU A 291 -7.33 0.44 -35.22
CA LEU A 291 -6.71 1.03 -34.04
C LEU A 291 -5.18 0.87 -34.18
N PRO A 292 -4.38 1.94 -34.08
CA PRO A 292 -2.93 1.86 -34.15
C PRO A 292 -2.40 0.91 -33.06
N TYR A 293 -1.51 -0.01 -33.43
CA TYR A 293 -0.79 -0.90 -32.51
C TYR A 293 -0.26 -0.20 -31.22
N PRO A 294 0.29 1.03 -31.26
CA PRO A 294 0.77 1.69 -30.04
C PRO A 294 -0.32 2.15 -29.06
N LEU A 295 -1.59 2.30 -29.50
CA LEU A 295 -2.69 2.76 -28.63
C LEU A 295 -3.36 1.62 -27.86
N ARG A 296 -3.05 0.38 -28.21
CA ARG A 296 -3.74 -0.79 -27.67
C ARG A 296 -3.33 -1.13 -26.24
N LEU A 297 -2.02 -1.11 -25.97
CA LEU A 297 -1.48 -1.32 -24.64
C LEU A 297 -2.00 -0.26 -23.64
N PRO A 298 -1.94 1.06 -23.92
CA PRO A 298 -2.47 2.06 -23.00
C PRO A 298 -3.99 1.96 -22.84
N LEU A 299 -4.74 1.60 -23.90
CA LEU A 299 -6.18 1.34 -23.77
C LEU A 299 -6.47 0.14 -22.87
N SER A 300 -5.74 -0.96 -23.03
CA SER A 300 -5.92 -2.16 -22.18
C SER A 300 -5.55 -1.88 -20.73
N LEU A 301 -4.50 -1.09 -20.48
CA LEU A 301 -4.12 -0.66 -19.14
C LEU A 301 -5.13 0.34 -18.53
N ALA A 302 -5.71 1.22 -19.35
CA ALA A 302 -6.79 2.11 -18.90
C ALA A 302 -8.05 1.32 -18.52
N ILE A 303 -8.43 0.33 -19.32
CA ILE A 303 -9.54 -0.58 -18.99
C ILE A 303 -9.21 -1.39 -17.73
N LEU A 304 -7.98 -1.91 -17.58
CA LEU A 304 -7.56 -2.59 -16.35
C LEU A 304 -7.69 -1.69 -15.13
N THR A 305 -7.20 -0.45 -15.23
CA THR A 305 -7.30 0.55 -14.14
C THR A 305 -8.76 0.85 -13.80
N LEU A 306 -9.62 0.97 -14.82
CA LEU A 306 -11.05 1.18 -14.65
C LEU A 306 -11.74 -0.01 -13.98
N LEU A 307 -11.38 -1.25 -14.36
CA LEU A 307 -11.91 -2.48 -13.75
C LEU A 307 -11.49 -2.60 -12.29
N ILE A 308 -10.23 -2.32 -11.97
CA ILE A 308 -9.72 -2.27 -10.58
C ILE A 308 -10.49 -1.18 -9.80
N TYR A 309 -10.75 -0.02 -10.42
CA TYR A 309 -11.51 1.06 -9.80
C TYR A 309 -12.96 0.68 -9.51
N PHE A 310 -13.65 -0.01 -10.42
CA PHE A 310 -15.02 -0.45 -10.16
C PHE A 310 -15.11 -1.63 -9.20
N SER A 311 -14.05 -2.43 -9.08
CA SER A 311 -13.94 -3.49 -8.07
C SER A 311 -13.64 -2.95 -6.67
N SER A 312 -13.58 -1.61 -6.48
CA SER A 312 -13.05 -0.93 -5.29
C SER A 312 -13.89 -1.00 -4.02
N SER A 313 -14.98 -1.77 -3.97
CA SER A 313 -15.60 -2.09 -2.68
C SER A 313 -14.64 -2.81 -1.72
N SER A 314 -13.54 -3.40 -2.23
CA SER A 314 -12.52 -4.13 -1.44
C SER A 314 -11.06 -3.70 -1.67
N LEU A 315 -10.76 -2.72 -2.54
CA LEU A 315 -9.39 -2.34 -2.92
C LEU A 315 -9.00 -0.95 -2.38
N SER A 316 -7.79 -0.81 -1.85
CA SER A 316 -7.32 0.46 -1.29
C SER A 316 -7.07 1.52 -2.38
N PRO A 317 -7.38 2.82 -2.12
CA PRO A 317 -7.09 3.93 -3.03
C PRO A 317 -5.61 4.03 -3.43
N THR A 318 -4.72 3.54 -2.57
CA THR A 318 -3.27 3.52 -2.77
C THR A 318 -2.87 2.58 -3.90
N PHE A 319 -3.56 1.45 -4.05
CA PHE A 319 -3.31 0.48 -5.11
C PHE A 319 -3.68 1.04 -6.49
N LEU A 320 -4.78 1.82 -6.54
CA LEU A 320 -5.23 2.55 -7.74
C LEU A 320 -4.26 3.66 -8.15
N MET A 321 -3.68 4.38 -7.18
CA MET A 321 -2.63 5.37 -7.46
C MET A 321 -1.36 4.71 -8.00
N ALA A 322 -0.93 3.59 -7.43
CA ALA A 322 0.24 2.86 -7.92
C ALA A 322 0.01 2.30 -9.35
N SER A 323 -1.15 1.70 -9.62
CA SER A 323 -1.46 1.13 -10.94
C SER A 323 -1.61 2.20 -12.03
N SER A 324 -2.19 3.36 -11.69
CA SER A 324 -2.32 4.49 -12.63
C SER A 324 -0.97 5.13 -12.94
N ILE A 325 -0.07 5.29 -11.96
CA ILE A 325 1.30 5.78 -12.19
C ILE A 325 2.07 4.83 -13.11
N VAL A 326 2.01 3.52 -12.87
CA VAL A 326 2.64 2.51 -13.74
C VAL A 326 2.06 2.58 -15.15
N THR A 327 0.73 2.69 -15.28
CA THR A 327 0.04 2.81 -16.58
C THR A 327 0.48 4.04 -17.35
N ILE A 328 0.53 5.21 -16.70
CA ILE A 328 0.98 6.47 -17.29
C ILE A 328 2.45 6.37 -17.72
N THR A 329 3.30 5.79 -16.87
CA THR A 329 4.74 5.64 -17.14
C THR A 329 4.98 4.72 -18.34
N VAL A 330 4.27 3.59 -18.41
CA VAL A 330 4.35 2.65 -19.54
C VAL A 330 3.77 3.26 -20.82
N ALA A 331 2.67 4.01 -20.73
CA ALA A 331 2.05 4.69 -21.88
C ALA A 331 2.93 5.80 -22.46
N LEU A 332 3.67 6.54 -21.63
CA LEU A 332 4.54 7.64 -22.05
C LEU A 332 5.91 7.17 -22.57
N ASN A 333 6.40 6.01 -22.13
CA ASN A 333 7.71 5.48 -22.51
C ASN A 333 7.96 5.40 -24.04
N PRO A 334 7.05 4.86 -24.88
CA PRO A 334 7.24 4.85 -26.34
C PRO A 334 7.28 6.25 -26.97
N TYR A 335 6.58 7.24 -26.40
CA TYR A 335 6.60 8.63 -26.88
C TYR A 335 7.92 9.35 -26.56
N ILE A 336 8.53 9.04 -25.41
CA ILE A 336 9.84 9.57 -25.01
C ILE A 336 10.95 9.02 -25.91
N LYS A 337 10.92 7.72 -26.21
CA LYS A 337 11.94 7.07 -27.06
C LYS A 337 11.90 7.58 -28.50
N LYS A 338 10.71 7.86 -29.05
CA LYS A 338 10.54 8.36 -30.43
C LYS A 338 11.05 9.81 -30.62
N ARG A 339 11.07 10.65 -29.57
CA ARG A 339 11.65 12.00 -29.63
C ARG A 339 13.19 12.03 -29.60
N ARG A 340 13.85 10.99 -29.09
CA ARG A 340 15.33 10.90 -29.05
C ARG A 340 15.96 10.36 -30.33
N CYS A 341 15.18 9.75 -31.23
CA CYS A 341 15.69 9.13 -32.46
C CYS A 341 15.40 9.94 -33.74
N LYS A 342 15.07 11.24 -33.65
CA LYS A 342 15.21 12.11 -34.82
C LYS A 342 16.69 12.50 -34.92
N PRO A 343 17.46 12.01 -35.92
CA PRO A 343 18.77 12.58 -36.17
C PRO A 343 18.56 14.07 -36.45
N ARG A 344 19.32 14.93 -35.77
CA ARG A 344 19.53 16.29 -36.27
C ARG A 344 20.32 16.11 -37.55
N VAL A 345 19.63 16.19 -38.68
CA VAL A 345 20.28 16.40 -39.97
C VAL A 345 20.85 17.81 -39.88
N PHE A 346 22.17 17.89 -39.67
CA PHE A 346 22.96 19.08 -39.92
C PHE A 346 23.69 18.87 -41.24
#